data_AF-A0A6G1SSV7-F1
#
_entry.id   AF-A0A6G1SSV7-F1
#
_cell.length_a   1.000
_cell.length_b   1.000
_cell.length_c   1.000
_cell.angle_alpha   90.00
_cell.angle_beta   90.00
_cell.angle_gamma   90.00
#
_symmetry.space_group_name_H-M   'P 1'
#
loop_
_entity.id
_entity.type
_entity.pdbx_description
1 polymer ?
#
loop_
_entity_poly.entity_id
_entity_poly.type
_entity_poly.pdbx_seq_one_letter_code
_entity_poly.pdbx_strand_id
1 'polypeptide(L)'
;MTQADRPTLVVMLGGMSGGPLERLMRRALEASALDTLEVALATGRFARALLLADEAPASPVPDGVTVEVDGAGGPAFQYGDRLAEAVATHGIERLVYLGGGSAPLLDAAAFEALADGIEGGAGGDVPVCVTNNFYSADLFALSPASMFARIDPPPATDNGVPRRLREDLDVEVTELPRTLETQLNIDSPVDLLALGVCGRAGPRLERVIGEWGPDTSKLAAAAAKFTDRDAEVLVAGRVGGSRVWQYLERETACRVRLLAEERGMQAAGRQHGEARSLLGQLIAAEGPRRFFAERLPELCDAAFIDLRPAMVHLGLHAERHDRFAADLGLTGDIEDPGLRELVEAAAASPVPVVLGGHTLVSGVLLLVNQWAWDEYDRARGLM
;
A
#
# COMPACT_ATOMS: atom_id res chain seq x y z
N MET A 1 -14.30 -13.17 -27.59
CA MET A 1 -12.82 -13.09 -27.57
C MET A 1 -12.25 -14.46 -27.81
N THR A 2 -11.34 -14.59 -28.78
CA THR A 2 -10.49 -15.79 -28.85
C THR A 2 -9.51 -15.77 -27.67
N GLN A 3 -8.88 -16.90 -27.33
CA GLN A 3 -7.88 -16.94 -26.25
C GLN A 3 -6.72 -15.94 -26.49
N ALA A 4 -6.44 -15.61 -27.75
CA ALA A 4 -5.43 -14.63 -28.15
C ALA A 4 -5.82 -13.17 -27.88
N ASP A 5 -7.11 -12.88 -27.67
CA ASP A 5 -7.59 -11.52 -27.39
C ASP A 5 -7.61 -11.18 -25.89
N ARG A 6 -7.50 -12.16 -25.00
CA ARG A 6 -7.63 -11.89 -23.56
C ARG A 6 -6.38 -11.20 -23.00
N PRO A 7 -6.52 -10.29 -22.02
CA PRO A 7 -5.37 -9.65 -21.39
C PRO A 7 -4.42 -10.67 -20.74
N THR A 8 -3.14 -10.30 -20.73
CA THR A 8 -2.12 -10.95 -19.89
C THR A 8 -1.98 -10.14 -18.61
N LEU A 9 -2.10 -10.83 -17.47
CA LEU A 9 -1.82 -10.27 -16.16
C LEU A 9 -0.32 -10.36 -15.88
N VAL A 10 0.29 -9.29 -15.38
CA VAL A 10 1.69 -9.25 -14.99
C VAL A 10 1.80 -8.71 -13.57
N VAL A 11 2.42 -9.49 -12.69
CA VAL A 11 2.76 -9.06 -11.34
C VAL A 11 4.28 -8.99 -11.19
N MET A 12 4.79 -7.87 -10.67
CA MET A 12 6.21 -7.72 -10.34
C MET A 12 6.43 -7.80 -8.82
N LEU A 13 7.32 -8.69 -8.39
CA LEU A 13 7.60 -8.95 -6.98
C LEU A 13 9.11 -8.94 -6.72
N GLY A 14 9.60 -7.98 -5.93
CA GLY A 14 10.99 -8.00 -5.51
C GLY A 14 11.40 -6.81 -4.66
N GLY A 15 12.70 -6.70 -4.40
CA GLY A 15 13.29 -5.57 -3.68
C GLY A 15 13.05 -5.61 -2.16
N MET A 16 12.63 -6.77 -1.63
CA MET A 16 12.39 -6.99 -0.21
C MET A 16 13.34 -8.06 0.33
N SER A 17 14.55 -7.64 0.70
CA SER A 17 15.59 -8.48 1.29
C SER A 17 16.12 -7.83 2.57
N GLY A 18 16.78 -8.61 3.42
CA GLY A 18 17.40 -8.10 4.65
C GLY A 18 17.02 -8.90 5.89
N GLY A 19 16.67 -8.16 6.95
CA GLY A 19 16.40 -8.68 8.29
C GLY A 19 15.12 -9.50 8.41
N PRO A 20 14.75 -9.91 9.64
CA PRO A 20 13.57 -10.72 9.89
C PRO A 20 12.27 -10.06 9.40
N LEU A 21 12.12 -8.74 9.58
CA LEU A 21 10.91 -8.00 9.17
C LEU A 21 10.83 -7.85 7.64
N GLU A 22 11.95 -7.62 6.95
CA GLU A 22 11.97 -7.63 5.49
C GLU A 22 11.64 -9.02 4.94
N ARG A 23 12.15 -10.10 5.54
CA ARG A 23 11.78 -11.47 5.14
C ARG A 23 10.31 -11.77 5.41
N LEU A 24 9.74 -11.27 6.50
CA LEU A 24 8.30 -11.34 6.75
C LEU A 24 7.52 -10.63 5.64
N MET A 25 7.88 -9.37 5.35
CA MET A 25 7.25 -8.59 4.29
C MET A 25 7.36 -9.30 2.94
N ARG A 26 8.53 -9.86 2.61
CA ARG A 26 8.71 -10.62 1.38
C ARG A 26 7.73 -11.79 1.28
N ARG A 27 7.62 -12.60 2.33
CA ARG A 27 6.67 -13.73 2.37
C ARG A 27 5.22 -13.27 2.22
N ALA A 28 4.88 -12.14 2.86
CA ALA A 28 3.53 -11.58 2.78
C ALA A 28 3.22 -11.05 1.37
N LEU A 29 4.15 -10.33 0.74
CA LEU A 29 4.02 -9.85 -0.63
C LEU A 29 3.92 -11.00 -1.64
N GLU A 30 4.71 -12.07 -1.47
CA GLU A 30 4.58 -13.28 -2.28
C GLU A 30 3.18 -13.90 -2.12
N ALA A 31 2.73 -14.10 -0.88
CA ALA A 31 1.44 -14.69 -0.60
C ALA A 31 0.28 -13.85 -1.18
N SER A 32 0.35 -12.52 -1.02
CA SER A 32 -0.58 -11.56 -1.61
C SER A 32 -0.60 -11.65 -3.12
N ALA A 33 0.57 -11.62 -3.78
CA ALA A 33 0.68 -11.72 -5.23
C ALA A 33 0.04 -13.02 -5.76
N LEU A 34 0.30 -14.16 -5.12
CA LEU A 34 -0.26 -15.45 -5.53
C LEU A 34 -1.77 -15.55 -5.31
N ASP A 35 -2.29 -15.01 -4.21
CA ASP A 35 -3.74 -14.94 -3.96
C ASP A 35 -4.43 -14.05 -5.01
N THR A 36 -3.86 -12.87 -5.27
CA THR A 36 -4.35 -11.93 -6.29
C THR A 36 -4.35 -12.53 -7.70
N LEU A 37 -3.27 -13.25 -8.07
CA LEU A 37 -3.17 -13.97 -9.33
C LEU A 37 -4.25 -15.05 -9.47
N GLU A 38 -4.51 -15.81 -8.40
CA GLU A 38 -5.53 -16.86 -8.40
C GLU A 38 -6.94 -16.28 -8.55
N VAL A 39 -7.27 -15.20 -7.84
CA VAL A 39 -8.56 -14.49 -7.98
C VAL A 39 -8.75 -13.99 -9.41
N ALA A 40 -7.73 -13.35 -9.99
CA ALA A 40 -7.81 -12.82 -11.34
C ALA A 40 -8.00 -13.94 -12.38
N LEU A 41 -7.24 -15.03 -12.29
CA LEU A 41 -7.36 -16.16 -13.22
C LEU A 41 -8.71 -16.87 -13.10
N ALA A 42 -9.28 -16.97 -11.90
CA ALA A 42 -10.59 -17.59 -11.66
C ALA A 42 -11.74 -16.86 -12.38
N THR A 43 -11.58 -15.59 -12.74
CA THR A 43 -12.57 -14.85 -13.57
C THR A 43 -12.71 -15.42 -14.99
N GLY A 44 -11.70 -16.14 -15.49
CA GLY A 44 -11.63 -16.60 -16.87
C GLY A 44 -11.44 -15.47 -17.90
N ARG A 45 -11.23 -14.22 -17.47
CA ARG A 45 -11.01 -13.06 -18.36
C ARG A 45 -9.58 -12.96 -18.88
N PHE A 46 -8.61 -13.55 -18.16
CA PHE A 46 -7.19 -13.50 -18.52
C PHE A 46 -6.78 -14.73 -19.33
N ALA A 47 -5.88 -14.54 -20.30
CA ALA A 47 -5.34 -15.64 -21.10
C ALA A 47 -4.33 -16.48 -20.30
N ARG A 48 -3.51 -15.77 -19.53
CA ARG A 48 -2.38 -16.25 -18.73
C ARG A 48 -1.96 -15.15 -17.76
N ALA A 49 -1.12 -15.51 -16.79
CA ALA A 49 -0.46 -14.55 -15.93
C ALA A 49 1.07 -14.76 -15.91
N LEU A 50 1.80 -13.69 -15.68
CA LEU A 50 3.25 -13.68 -15.44
C LEU A 50 3.53 -13.17 -14.03
N LEU A 51 4.38 -13.88 -13.30
CA LEU A 51 4.99 -13.40 -12.06
C LEU A 51 6.48 -13.16 -12.34
N LEU A 52 6.87 -11.89 -12.44
CA LEU A 52 8.25 -11.48 -12.63
C LEU A 52 8.84 -11.19 -11.25
N ALA A 53 9.84 -11.98 -10.82
CA ALA A 53 10.34 -11.92 -9.46
C ALA A 53 11.87 -11.91 -9.37
N ASP A 54 12.41 -11.33 -8.30
CA ASP A 54 13.87 -11.37 -8.00
C ASP A 54 14.34 -12.70 -7.39
N GLU A 55 13.42 -13.51 -6.85
CA GLU A 55 13.67 -14.90 -6.40
C GLU A 55 12.42 -15.76 -6.66
N ALA A 56 12.63 -17.07 -6.77
CA ALA A 56 11.55 -18.02 -6.99
C ALA A 56 10.59 -18.03 -5.78
N PRO A 57 9.27 -18.09 -6.01
CA PRO A 57 8.31 -18.14 -4.93
C PRO A 57 8.49 -19.42 -4.12
N ALA A 58 8.42 -19.29 -2.79
CA ALA A 58 8.48 -20.44 -1.88
C ALA A 58 7.17 -21.23 -1.86
N SER A 59 6.05 -20.56 -2.14
CA SER A 59 4.72 -21.14 -2.15
C SER A 59 4.35 -21.75 -3.51
N PRO A 60 3.45 -22.76 -3.55
CA PRO A 60 2.94 -23.30 -4.81
C PRO A 60 2.29 -22.20 -5.66
N VAL A 61 2.71 -22.16 -6.91
CA VAL A 61 2.24 -21.19 -7.92
C VAL A 61 0.92 -21.71 -8.53
N PRO A 62 -0.12 -20.86 -8.66
CA PRO A 62 -1.38 -21.25 -9.31
C PRO A 62 -1.19 -21.70 -10.76
N ASP A 63 -2.06 -22.61 -11.21
CA ASP A 63 -2.11 -23.02 -12.61
C ASP A 63 -2.37 -21.82 -13.53
N GLY A 64 -1.63 -21.74 -14.64
CA GLY A 64 -1.76 -20.63 -15.60
C GLY A 64 -0.88 -19.40 -15.30
N VAL A 65 -0.09 -19.44 -14.22
CA VAL A 65 0.96 -18.46 -13.93
C VAL A 65 2.32 -18.98 -14.42
N THR A 66 3.01 -18.20 -15.24
CA THR A 66 4.42 -18.42 -15.57
C THR A 66 5.29 -17.55 -14.67
N VAL A 67 6.25 -18.16 -13.98
CA VAL A 67 7.22 -17.43 -13.15
C VAL A 67 8.49 -17.17 -13.96
N GLU A 68 8.96 -15.94 -13.94
CA GLU A 68 10.29 -15.58 -14.42
C GLU A 68 11.09 -14.98 -13.28
N VAL A 69 12.26 -15.57 -13.03
CA VAL A 69 13.16 -15.12 -11.97
C VAL A 69 14.33 -14.38 -12.60
N ASP A 70 14.62 -13.19 -12.11
CA ASP A 70 15.74 -12.38 -12.57
C ASP A 70 17.07 -13.12 -12.32
N GLY A 71 17.95 -13.12 -13.32
CA GLY A 71 19.21 -13.85 -13.26
C GLY A 71 20.21 -13.24 -12.26
N ALA A 72 20.88 -14.09 -11.48
CA ALA A 72 21.95 -13.64 -10.59
C ALA A 72 23.10 -12.98 -11.41
N GLY A 73 23.47 -11.75 -11.04
CA GLY A 73 24.56 -11.01 -11.70
C GLY A 73 24.18 -10.31 -13.01
N GLY A 74 22.88 -10.18 -13.30
CA GLY A 74 22.38 -9.31 -14.37
C GLY A 74 22.61 -7.81 -14.11
N PRO A 75 22.23 -6.94 -15.07
CA PRO A 75 22.21 -5.49 -14.83
C PRO A 75 21.32 -5.15 -13.63
N ALA A 76 21.56 -3.98 -13.03
CA ALA A 76 20.72 -3.49 -11.94
C ALA A 76 19.25 -3.43 -12.39
N PHE A 77 18.35 -3.93 -11.56
CA PHE A 77 16.92 -3.95 -11.86
C PHE A 77 16.39 -2.55 -12.22
N GLN A 78 15.68 -2.46 -13.33
CA GLN A 78 15.00 -1.27 -13.80
C GLN A 78 13.58 -1.68 -14.20
N TYR A 79 12.60 -1.12 -13.50
CA TYR A 79 11.18 -1.48 -13.62
C TYR A 79 10.64 -1.40 -15.06
N GLY A 80 10.84 -0.25 -15.72
CA GLY A 80 10.40 0.01 -17.08
C GLY A 80 11.04 -0.92 -18.11
N ASP A 81 12.34 -1.16 -18.03
CA ASP A 81 13.06 -2.04 -18.93
C ASP A 81 12.56 -3.47 -18.77
N ARG A 82 12.40 -3.94 -17.53
CA ARG A 82 11.90 -5.31 -17.26
C ARG A 82 10.47 -5.52 -17.74
N LEU A 83 9.58 -4.54 -17.53
CA LEU A 83 8.18 -4.66 -17.96
C LEU A 83 8.08 -4.56 -19.49
N ALA A 84 8.84 -3.67 -20.12
CA ALA A 84 8.90 -3.56 -21.58
C ALA A 84 9.46 -4.83 -22.24
N GLU A 85 10.51 -5.44 -21.65
CA GLU A 85 11.06 -6.72 -22.08
C GLU A 85 10.01 -7.84 -21.99
N ALA A 86 9.27 -7.93 -20.88
CA ALA A 86 8.22 -8.94 -20.72
C ALA A 86 7.09 -8.75 -21.73
N VAL A 87 6.65 -7.51 -21.96
CA VAL A 87 5.63 -7.18 -22.99
C VAL A 87 6.09 -7.63 -24.38
N ALA A 88 7.34 -7.33 -24.75
CA ALA A 88 7.90 -7.70 -26.04
C ALA A 88 8.09 -9.22 -26.19
N THR A 89 8.72 -9.86 -25.21
CA THR A 89 9.07 -11.30 -25.23
C THR A 89 7.83 -12.18 -25.30
N HIS A 90 6.78 -11.81 -24.58
CA HIS A 90 5.53 -12.57 -24.55
C HIS A 90 4.53 -12.13 -25.61
N GLY A 91 4.80 -11.06 -26.37
CA GLY A 91 3.85 -10.49 -27.32
C GLY A 91 2.54 -10.07 -26.64
N ILE A 92 2.64 -9.37 -25.51
CA ILE A 92 1.47 -8.91 -24.75
C ILE A 92 0.85 -7.74 -25.51
N GLU A 93 -0.40 -7.92 -25.95
CA GLU A 93 -1.15 -6.84 -26.62
C GLU A 93 -2.02 -6.06 -25.64
N ARG A 94 -2.68 -6.77 -24.71
CA ARG A 94 -3.50 -6.20 -23.64
C ARG A 94 -2.84 -6.56 -22.30
N LEU A 95 -2.38 -5.55 -21.58
CA LEU A 95 -1.66 -5.72 -20.31
C LEU A 95 -2.56 -5.33 -19.14
N VAL A 96 -2.56 -6.13 -18.08
CA VAL A 96 -2.95 -5.67 -16.74
C VAL A 96 -1.73 -5.88 -15.83
N TYR A 97 -1.25 -4.82 -15.22
CA TYR A 97 -0.06 -4.81 -14.37
C TYR A 97 -0.44 -4.51 -12.91
N LEU A 98 0.23 -5.19 -11.97
CA LEU A 98 0.22 -4.88 -10.53
C LEU A 98 1.61 -5.04 -9.92
N GLY A 99 1.93 -4.22 -8.92
CA GLY A 99 3.00 -4.52 -7.97
C GLY A 99 2.62 -5.66 -7.03
N GLY A 100 3.60 -6.41 -6.51
CA GLY A 100 3.36 -7.59 -5.66
C GLY A 100 2.67 -7.30 -4.33
N GLY A 101 2.72 -6.05 -3.85
CA GLY A 101 1.98 -5.58 -2.67
C GLY A 101 0.71 -4.80 -2.99
N SER A 102 0.41 -4.63 -4.27
CA SER A 102 -0.69 -3.76 -4.70
C SER A 102 -2.02 -4.48 -4.57
N ALA A 103 -3.01 -3.76 -4.03
CA ALA A 103 -4.42 -4.12 -4.04
C ALA A 103 -4.72 -5.58 -3.61
N PRO A 104 -4.31 -5.98 -2.38
CA PRO A 104 -4.51 -7.33 -1.83
C PRO A 104 -5.99 -7.69 -1.58
N LEU A 105 -6.90 -6.74 -1.78
CA LEU A 105 -8.34 -6.88 -1.58
C LEU A 105 -9.14 -6.80 -2.89
N LEU A 106 -8.47 -6.76 -4.05
CA LEU A 106 -9.14 -6.80 -5.35
C LEU A 106 -9.97 -8.08 -5.48
N ASP A 107 -11.23 -7.90 -5.86
CA ASP A 107 -12.14 -9.00 -6.14
C ASP A 107 -12.25 -9.28 -7.65
N ALA A 108 -13.00 -10.34 -7.97
CA ALA A 108 -13.26 -10.75 -9.35
C ALA A 108 -13.89 -9.63 -10.19
N ALA A 109 -14.82 -8.85 -9.63
CA ALA A 109 -15.53 -7.80 -10.36
C ALA A 109 -14.59 -6.65 -10.75
N ALA A 110 -13.66 -6.28 -9.87
CA ALA A 110 -12.67 -5.27 -10.19
C ALA A 110 -11.65 -5.75 -11.23
N PHE A 111 -11.28 -7.04 -11.23
CA PHE A 111 -10.48 -7.64 -12.30
C PHE A 111 -11.21 -7.67 -13.65
N GLU A 112 -12.51 -8.00 -13.65
CA GLU A 112 -13.36 -7.91 -14.83
C GLU A 112 -13.40 -6.47 -15.36
N ALA A 113 -13.59 -5.47 -14.49
CA ALA A 113 -13.60 -4.06 -14.87
C ALA A 113 -12.27 -3.59 -15.52
N LEU A 114 -11.12 -4.05 -15.00
CA LEU A 114 -9.81 -3.79 -15.60
C LEU A 114 -9.69 -4.40 -17.00
N ALA A 115 -10.14 -5.65 -17.17
CA ALA A 115 -10.11 -6.34 -18.45
C ALA A 115 -11.04 -5.68 -19.49
N ASP A 116 -12.27 -5.36 -19.08
CA ASP A 116 -13.31 -4.75 -19.91
C ASP A 116 -12.90 -3.36 -20.39
N GLY A 117 -12.29 -2.56 -19.50
CA GLY A 117 -11.87 -1.20 -19.81
C GLY A 117 -10.78 -1.09 -20.88
N ILE A 118 -10.15 -2.20 -21.27
CA ILE A 118 -9.13 -2.25 -22.33
C ILE A 118 -9.50 -3.14 -23.53
N GLU A 119 -10.73 -3.68 -23.58
CA GLU A 119 -11.17 -4.56 -24.68
C GLU A 119 -11.17 -3.85 -26.04
N GLY A 120 -11.65 -2.59 -26.09
CA GLY A 120 -11.78 -1.81 -27.32
C GLY A 120 -10.47 -1.23 -27.86
N GLY A 121 -9.39 -1.23 -27.07
CA GLY A 121 -8.11 -0.64 -27.46
C GLY A 121 -7.28 -1.49 -28.42
N ALA A 122 -7.42 -2.82 -28.40
CA ALA A 122 -6.67 -3.68 -29.31
C ALA A 122 -7.41 -3.77 -30.65
N GLY A 123 -6.94 -2.98 -31.62
CA GLY A 123 -7.52 -2.84 -32.96
C GLY A 123 -8.42 -1.61 -33.16
N GLY A 124 -8.60 -0.76 -32.15
CA GLY A 124 -9.21 0.57 -32.27
C GLY A 124 -8.15 1.66 -32.52
N ASP A 125 -8.57 2.83 -33.02
CA ASP A 125 -7.65 3.94 -33.34
C ASP A 125 -7.05 4.64 -32.10
N VAL A 126 -7.58 4.41 -30.88
CA VAL A 126 -7.21 5.16 -29.66
C VAL A 126 -6.66 4.22 -28.57
N PRO A 127 -5.40 4.41 -28.13
CA PRO A 127 -4.85 3.73 -26.96
C PRO A 127 -5.58 4.09 -25.67
N VAL A 128 -5.81 3.10 -24.81
CA VAL A 128 -6.53 3.25 -23.54
C VAL A 128 -5.74 2.71 -22.36
N CYS A 129 -5.89 3.36 -21.22
CA CYS A 129 -5.33 2.96 -19.93
C CYS A 129 -6.36 3.12 -18.82
N VAL A 130 -6.49 2.13 -17.95
CA VAL A 130 -7.33 2.17 -16.75
C VAL A 130 -6.43 2.01 -15.55
N THR A 131 -6.53 2.87 -14.53
CA THR A 131 -5.65 2.80 -13.36
C THR A 131 -6.41 3.00 -12.05
N ASN A 132 -5.86 2.53 -10.92
CA ASN A 132 -6.40 2.85 -9.61
C ASN A 132 -6.16 4.31 -9.19
N ASN A 133 -5.12 4.95 -9.71
CA ASN A 133 -4.77 6.32 -9.35
C ASN A 133 -3.91 6.98 -10.42
N PHE A 134 -4.45 8.04 -11.04
CA PHE A 134 -3.78 8.77 -12.11
C PHE A 134 -2.41 9.35 -11.72
N TYR A 135 -2.24 9.76 -10.46
CA TYR A 135 -1.03 10.46 -10.00
C TYR A 135 0.01 9.54 -9.34
N SER A 136 -0.38 8.33 -8.97
CA SER A 136 0.47 7.37 -8.25
C SER A 136 -0.14 5.99 -8.39
N ALA A 137 0.02 5.39 -9.55
CA ALA A 137 -0.53 4.08 -9.85
C ALA A 137 0.22 2.97 -9.11
N ASP A 138 -0.54 2.02 -8.58
CA ASP A 138 -0.02 0.74 -8.07
C ASP A 138 -0.49 -0.43 -8.94
N LEU A 139 -1.45 -0.15 -9.82
CA LEU A 139 -1.95 -1.03 -10.86
C LEU A 139 -2.47 -0.22 -12.05
N PHE A 140 -2.39 -0.83 -13.23
CA PHE A 140 -3.02 -0.29 -14.43
C PHE A 140 -3.26 -1.38 -15.48
N ALA A 141 -4.28 -1.18 -16.30
CA ALA A 141 -4.54 -1.90 -17.53
C ALA A 141 -4.18 -1.01 -18.72
N LEU A 142 -3.58 -1.56 -19.77
CA LEU A 142 -3.11 -0.82 -20.95
C LEU A 142 -3.36 -1.61 -22.24
N SER A 143 -3.90 -0.93 -23.25
CA SER A 143 -4.01 -1.46 -24.62
C SER A 143 -3.82 -0.35 -25.66
N PRO A 144 -2.98 -0.54 -26.70
CA PRO A 144 -2.04 -1.65 -26.84
C PRO A 144 -0.87 -1.50 -25.84
N ALA A 145 -0.42 -2.62 -25.26
CA ALA A 145 0.66 -2.62 -24.26
C ALA A 145 2.00 -2.13 -24.82
N SER A 146 2.17 -2.17 -26.15
CA SER A 146 3.33 -1.58 -26.86
C SER A 146 3.51 -0.08 -26.61
N MET A 147 2.47 0.64 -26.17
CA MET A 147 2.57 2.04 -25.76
C MET A 147 3.51 2.23 -24.56
N PHE A 148 3.63 1.24 -23.68
CA PHE A 148 4.51 1.32 -22.52
C PHE A 148 5.97 1.54 -22.90
N ALA A 149 6.45 0.84 -23.93
CA ALA A 149 7.83 0.95 -24.41
C ALA A 149 8.15 2.29 -25.10
N ARG A 150 7.12 3.12 -25.37
CA ARG A 150 7.29 4.45 -25.98
C ARG A 150 7.52 5.56 -24.96
N ILE A 151 7.43 5.25 -23.67
CA ILE A 151 7.67 6.20 -22.59
C ILE A 151 9.19 6.42 -22.44
N ASP A 152 9.66 7.63 -22.76
CA ASP A 152 11.09 7.99 -22.74
C ASP A 152 11.38 9.15 -21.78
N PRO A 153 12.29 9.00 -20.80
CA PRO A 153 13.05 7.79 -20.45
C PRO A 153 12.17 6.68 -19.86
N PRO A 154 12.63 5.41 -19.84
CA PRO A 154 11.90 4.31 -19.21
C PRO A 154 11.48 4.66 -17.77
N PRO A 155 10.23 4.37 -17.36
CA PRO A 155 9.78 4.63 -16.00
C PRO A 155 10.65 3.92 -14.96
N ALA A 156 11.01 4.61 -13.87
CA ALA A 156 11.72 4.01 -12.75
C ALA A 156 10.80 3.22 -11.81
N THR A 157 9.50 3.53 -11.81
CA THR A 157 8.43 2.93 -11.01
C THR A 157 7.11 2.99 -11.80
N ASP A 158 6.11 2.25 -11.35
CA ASP A 158 4.74 2.26 -11.84
C ASP A 158 3.97 3.55 -11.52
N ASN A 159 4.27 4.22 -10.39
CA ASN A 159 3.52 5.38 -9.90
C ASN A 159 3.23 6.44 -10.97
N GLY A 160 4.20 6.74 -11.84
CA GLY A 160 4.10 7.79 -12.85
C GLY A 160 3.55 7.33 -14.20
N VAL A 161 3.33 6.02 -14.41
CA VAL A 161 3.07 5.45 -15.74
C VAL A 161 1.80 6.00 -16.38
N PRO A 162 0.61 5.97 -15.74
CA PRO A 162 -0.61 6.48 -16.39
C PRO A 162 -0.53 7.96 -16.73
N ARG A 163 0.06 8.77 -15.85
CA ARG A 163 0.27 10.19 -16.13
C ARG A 163 1.11 10.41 -17.39
N ARG A 164 2.23 9.68 -17.51
CA ARG A 164 3.11 9.79 -18.67
C ARG A 164 2.47 9.25 -19.95
N LEU A 165 1.69 8.17 -19.86
CA LEU A 165 0.90 7.68 -20.99
C LEU A 165 -0.04 8.77 -21.53
N ARG A 166 -0.71 9.53 -20.65
CA ARG A 166 -1.57 10.63 -21.08
C ARG A 166 -0.79 11.84 -21.59
N GLU A 167 0.18 12.31 -20.81
CA GLU A 167 0.86 13.58 -21.06
C GLU A 167 1.88 13.50 -22.21
N ASP A 168 2.60 12.37 -22.31
CA ASP A 168 3.68 12.20 -23.29
C ASP A 168 3.17 11.54 -24.58
N LEU A 169 2.10 10.73 -24.52
CA LEU A 169 1.68 9.83 -25.60
C LEU A 169 0.19 9.90 -25.98
N ASP A 170 -0.57 10.82 -25.39
CA ASP A 170 -2.00 11.06 -25.67
C ASP A 170 -2.88 9.80 -25.52
N VAL A 171 -2.51 8.91 -24.59
CA VAL A 171 -3.33 7.73 -24.23
C VAL A 171 -4.51 8.20 -23.40
N GLU A 172 -5.71 7.69 -23.71
CA GLU A 172 -6.89 7.94 -22.90
C GLU A 172 -6.75 7.23 -21.55
N VAL A 173 -6.77 7.98 -20.45
CA VAL A 173 -6.63 7.41 -19.10
C VAL A 173 -7.91 7.60 -18.31
N THR A 174 -8.44 6.51 -17.79
CA THR A 174 -9.58 6.50 -16.87
C THR A 174 -9.17 5.93 -15.51
N GLU A 175 -9.80 6.42 -14.44
CA GLU A 175 -9.55 5.94 -13.09
C GLU A 175 -10.68 5.02 -12.63
N LEU A 176 -10.32 3.90 -12.01
CA LEU A 176 -11.28 3.09 -11.24
C LEU A 176 -11.83 3.92 -10.07
N PRO A 177 -13.04 3.59 -9.57
CA PRO A 177 -13.50 4.11 -8.31
C PRO A 177 -12.47 3.87 -7.21
N ARG A 178 -12.14 4.92 -6.45
CA ARG A 178 -11.20 4.85 -5.34
C ARG A 178 -11.89 4.27 -4.11
N THR A 179 -12.05 2.96 -4.08
CA THR A 179 -12.60 2.19 -2.95
C THR A 179 -11.48 1.81 -1.97
N LEU A 180 -11.78 0.97 -0.99
CA LEU A 180 -10.73 0.40 -0.15
C LEU A 180 -9.92 -0.64 -0.94
N GLU A 181 -10.62 -1.45 -1.72
CA GLU A 181 -10.09 -2.57 -2.50
C GLU A 181 -9.09 -2.11 -3.57
N THR A 182 -9.36 -0.98 -4.23
CA THR A 182 -8.47 -0.45 -5.27
C THR A 182 -7.33 0.41 -4.73
N GLN A 183 -7.31 0.74 -3.44
CA GLN A 183 -6.36 1.71 -2.86
C GLN A 183 -5.49 1.15 -1.74
N LEU A 184 -5.86 0.02 -1.12
CA LEU A 184 -5.03 -0.59 -0.10
C LEU A 184 -3.80 -1.23 -0.75
N ASN A 185 -2.62 -0.99 -0.18
CA ASN A 185 -1.38 -1.66 -0.54
C ASN A 185 -0.70 -2.21 0.72
N ILE A 186 0.21 -3.15 0.52
CA ILE A 186 1.10 -3.69 1.55
C ILE A 186 2.47 -3.04 1.37
N ASP A 187 2.73 -1.95 2.10
CA ASP A 187 3.99 -1.19 2.04
C ASP A 187 4.88 -1.44 3.27
N SER A 188 4.25 -1.79 4.40
CA SER A 188 4.90 -1.91 5.70
C SER A 188 4.20 -2.94 6.59
N PRO A 189 4.86 -3.42 7.66
CA PRO A 189 4.27 -4.42 8.55
C PRO A 189 2.95 -3.99 9.23
N VAL A 190 2.69 -2.69 9.37
CA VAL A 190 1.40 -2.21 9.94
C VAL A 190 0.21 -2.58 9.04
N ASP A 191 0.44 -2.73 7.73
CA ASP A 191 -0.59 -3.15 6.79
C ASP A 191 -0.99 -4.61 7.03
N LEU A 192 -0.02 -5.45 7.42
CA LEU A 192 -0.26 -6.83 7.83
C LEU A 192 -1.00 -6.91 9.17
N LEU A 193 -0.71 -6.01 10.12
CA LEU A 193 -1.50 -5.90 11.36
C LEU A 193 -2.96 -5.60 11.06
N ALA A 194 -3.21 -4.64 10.16
CA ALA A 194 -4.55 -4.24 9.76
C ALA A 194 -5.31 -5.36 9.04
N LEU A 195 -4.66 -6.04 8.10
CA LEU A 195 -5.25 -7.19 7.41
C LEU A 195 -5.53 -8.35 8.38
N GLY A 196 -4.63 -8.57 9.34
CA GLY A 196 -4.77 -9.59 10.38
C GLY A 196 -5.93 -9.32 11.34
N VAL A 197 -6.08 -8.09 11.82
CA VAL A 197 -7.19 -7.74 12.73
C VAL A 197 -8.54 -7.80 12.00
N CYS A 198 -8.57 -7.43 10.71
CA CYS A 198 -9.82 -7.38 9.95
C CYS A 198 -10.23 -8.73 9.34
N GLY A 199 -9.32 -9.70 9.25
CA GLY A 199 -9.61 -11.01 8.64
C GLY A 199 -10.00 -10.92 7.16
N ARG A 200 -9.42 -9.97 6.41
CA ARG A 200 -9.77 -9.71 5.00
C ARG A 200 -8.68 -10.13 4.00
N ALA A 201 -7.58 -10.69 4.47
CA ALA A 201 -6.51 -11.18 3.61
C ALA A 201 -6.93 -12.41 2.78
N GLY A 202 -6.29 -12.61 1.63
CA GLY A 202 -6.39 -13.87 0.89
C GLY A 202 -5.84 -15.07 1.68
N PRO A 203 -6.17 -16.31 1.30
CA PRO A 203 -5.90 -17.50 2.11
C PRO A 203 -4.41 -17.81 2.31
N ARG A 204 -3.51 -17.42 1.40
CA ARG A 204 -2.07 -17.55 1.62
C ARG A 204 -1.57 -16.45 2.53
N LEU A 205 -2.00 -15.21 2.30
CA LEU A 205 -1.58 -14.08 3.11
C LEU A 205 -2.06 -14.22 4.56
N GLU A 206 -3.29 -14.69 4.76
CA GLU A 206 -3.86 -14.98 6.08
C GLU A 206 -3.01 -16.02 6.84
N ARG A 207 -2.51 -17.06 6.15
CA ARG A 207 -1.60 -18.04 6.75
C ARG A 207 -0.28 -17.40 7.19
N VAL A 208 0.31 -16.54 6.34
CA VAL A 208 1.56 -15.85 6.69
C VAL A 208 1.36 -14.94 7.91
N ILE A 209 0.25 -14.20 7.97
CA ILE A 209 -0.09 -13.35 9.10
C ILE A 209 -0.34 -14.19 10.37
N GLY A 210 -1.07 -15.31 10.24
CA GLY A 210 -1.34 -16.23 11.35
C GLY A 210 -0.08 -16.88 11.93
N GLU A 211 0.87 -17.28 11.07
CA GLU A 211 2.16 -17.81 11.49
C GLU A 211 3.05 -16.77 12.17
N TRP A 212 2.98 -15.51 11.72
CA TRP A 212 3.67 -14.40 12.37
C TRP A 212 3.07 -14.10 13.75
N GLY A 213 1.75 -14.23 13.90
CA GLY A 213 1.04 -14.11 15.18
C GLY A 213 1.21 -12.74 15.87
N PRO A 214 0.93 -11.62 15.17
CA PRO A 214 1.17 -10.30 15.75
C PRO A 214 0.19 -9.95 16.88
N ASP A 215 0.63 -9.10 17.80
CA ASP A 215 -0.28 -8.42 18.73
C ASP A 215 -1.02 -7.28 18.02
N THR A 216 -2.33 -7.43 17.86
CA THR A 216 -3.22 -6.44 17.22
C THR A 216 -3.99 -5.59 18.24
N SER A 217 -3.80 -5.82 19.54
CA SER A 217 -4.59 -5.22 20.61
C SER A 217 -4.56 -3.70 20.60
N LYS A 218 -3.39 -3.11 20.35
CA LYS A 218 -3.23 -1.64 20.27
C LYS A 218 -3.99 -1.06 19.08
N LEU A 219 -3.88 -1.70 17.92
CA LEU A 219 -4.59 -1.27 16.70
C LEU A 219 -6.11 -1.37 16.90
N ALA A 220 -6.57 -2.50 17.45
CA ALA A 220 -7.97 -2.72 17.80
C ALA A 220 -8.49 -1.66 18.79
N ALA A 221 -7.74 -1.37 19.86
CA ALA A 221 -8.11 -0.38 20.86
C ALA A 221 -8.19 1.04 20.28
N ALA A 222 -7.26 1.42 19.39
CA ALA A 222 -7.30 2.70 18.69
C ALA A 222 -8.49 2.78 17.73
N ALA A 223 -8.70 1.74 16.92
CA ALA A 223 -9.77 1.72 15.91
C ALA A 223 -11.17 1.69 16.54
N ALA A 224 -11.35 1.05 17.69
CA ALA A 224 -12.62 1.06 18.42
C ALA A 224 -13.12 2.49 18.73
N LYS A 225 -12.20 3.47 18.87
CA LYS A 225 -12.55 4.86 19.10
C LYS A 225 -13.31 5.50 17.94
N PHE A 226 -13.19 5.00 16.71
CA PHE A 226 -13.95 5.55 15.59
C PHE A 226 -15.48 5.42 15.75
N THR A 227 -15.94 4.44 16.53
CA THR A 227 -17.38 4.19 16.77
C THR A 227 -17.90 4.88 18.04
N ASP A 228 -17.03 5.54 18.80
CA ASP A 228 -17.37 6.24 20.04
C ASP A 228 -17.63 7.72 19.77
N ARG A 229 -18.85 8.19 20.05
CA ARG A 229 -19.29 9.57 19.78
C ARG A 229 -18.63 10.62 20.67
N ASP A 230 -18.17 10.22 21.84
CA ASP A 230 -17.56 11.13 22.81
C ASP A 230 -16.04 11.23 22.61
N ALA A 231 -15.46 10.26 21.91
CA ALA A 231 -14.03 10.18 21.65
C ALA A 231 -13.53 11.21 20.62
N GLU A 232 -12.23 11.48 20.70
CA GLU A 232 -11.49 12.31 19.76
C GLU A 232 -10.26 11.57 19.22
N VAL A 233 -10.14 11.42 17.90
CA VAL A 233 -9.04 10.66 17.27
C VAL A 233 -8.13 11.61 16.48
N LEU A 234 -6.82 11.55 16.72
CA LEU A 234 -5.83 12.24 15.91
C LEU A 234 -5.40 11.37 14.72
N VAL A 235 -5.43 11.94 13.52
CA VAL A 235 -4.84 11.36 12.31
C VAL A 235 -3.80 12.34 11.77
N ALA A 236 -2.53 11.94 11.72
CA ALA A 236 -1.41 12.83 11.42
C ALA A 236 -0.38 12.25 10.44
N GLY A 237 0.17 13.10 9.58
CA GLY A 237 1.25 12.78 8.65
C GLY A 237 0.81 12.92 7.19
N ARG A 238 1.28 12.04 6.28
CA ARG A 238 0.99 12.14 4.84
C ARG A 238 -0.40 11.59 4.50
N VAL A 239 -1.44 12.14 5.10
CA VAL A 239 -2.85 11.74 4.90
C VAL A 239 -3.21 11.68 3.41
N GLY A 240 -3.92 10.62 2.99
CA GLY A 240 -4.30 10.27 1.61
C GLY A 240 -5.24 11.22 0.87
N GLY A 241 -4.96 12.52 0.90
CA GLY A 241 -5.71 13.57 0.21
C GLY A 241 -7.08 13.86 0.82
N SER A 242 -7.88 14.67 0.11
CA SER A 242 -9.23 15.07 0.56
C SER A 242 -10.20 13.90 0.75
N ARG A 243 -9.96 12.75 0.10
CA ARG A 243 -10.80 11.55 0.20
C ARG A 243 -10.81 10.98 1.62
N VAL A 244 -9.64 10.89 2.26
CA VAL A 244 -9.55 10.37 3.63
C VAL A 244 -10.32 11.28 4.59
N TRP A 245 -10.22 12.61 4.41
CA TRP A 245 -11.01 13.55 5.20
C TRP A 245 -12.52 13.35 5.00
N GLN A 246 -12.99 13.31 3.74
CA GLN A 246 -14.41 13.08 3.44
C GLN A 246 -14.93 11.75 3.98
N TYR A 247 -14.11 10.70 3.93
CA TYR A 247 -14.44 9.40 4.51
C TYR A 247 -14.58 9.51 6.03
N LEU A 248 -13.59 10.07 6.72
CA LEU A 248 -13.62 10.19 8.18
C LEU A 248 -14.81 11.02 8.68
N GLU A 249 -15.14 12.11 7.97
CA GLU A 249 -16.30 12.95 8.29
C GLU A 249 -17.63 12.18 8.21
N ARG A 250 -17.75 11.24 7.26
CA ARG A 250 -19.00 10.51 6.99
C ARG A 250 -19.12 9.20 7.76
N GLU A 251 -18.00 8.49 7.88
CA GLU A 251 -17.96 7.08 8.27
C GLU A 251 -17.41 6.88 9.69
N THR A 252 -17.14 7.94 10.46
CA THR A 252 -16.77 7.83 11.87
C THR A 252 -17.81 8.50 12.77
N ALA A 253 -17.99 7.98 13.98
CA ALA A 253 -18.84 8.57 15.01
C ALA A 253 -18.08 9.57 15.88
N CYS A 254 -16.77 9.38 16.05
CA CYS A 254 -15.91 10.22 16.88
C CYS A 254 -15.61 11.57 16.25
N ARG A 255 -15.07 12.50 17.06
CA ARG A 255 -14.44 13.71 16.54
C ARG A 255 -13.07 13.38 15.97
N VAL A 256 -12.75 13.87 14.78
CA VAL A 256 -11.44 13.65 14.17
C VAL A 256 -10.64 14.96 14.14
N ARG A 257 -9.43 14.92 14.70
CA ARG A 257 -8.39 15.93 14.47
C ARG A 257 -7.50 15.46 13.34
N LEU A 258 -7.43 16.25 12.27
CA LEU A 258 -6.63 15.92 11.10
C LEU A 258 -5.43 16.85 10.97
N LEU A 259 -4.22 16.28 10.92
CA LEU A 259 -3.00 16.97 10.56
C LEU A 259 -2.45 16.35 9.26
N ALA A 260 -2.86 16.91 8.12
CA ALA A 260 -2.37 16.50 6.81
C ALA A 260 -1.13 17.34 6.43
N GLU A 261 0.01 16.68 6.26
CA GLU A 261 1.29 17.34 5.95
C GLU A 261 2.13 16.50 4.97
N GLU A 262 3.01 17.16 4.22
CA GLU A 262 4.06 16.51 3.42
C GLU A 262 3.56 15.42 2.43
N ARG A 263 2.30 15.48 1.99
CA ARG A 263 1.81 14.61 0.91
C ARG A 263 2.59 14.91 -0.36
N GLY A 264 3.12 13.86 -1.00
CA GLY A 264 4.03 14.00 -2.15
C GLY A 264 5.49 14.27 -1.80
N MET A 265 5.88 14.22 -0.51
CA MET A 265 7.26 14.43 -0.04
C MET A 265 8.32 13.65 -0.83
N GLN A 266 8.05 12.37 -1.13
CA GLN A 266 8.97 11.54 -1.91
C GLN A 266 9.11 12.04 -3.36
N ALA A 267 7.97 12.32 -4.03
CA ALA A 267 7.96 12.83 -5.39
C ALA A 267 8.65 14.20 -5.52
N ALA A 268 8.62 15.01 -4.44
CA ALA A 268 9.30 16.29 -4.38
C ALA A 268 10.78 16.20 -3.95
N GLY A 269 11.32 14.99 -3.68
CA GLY A 269 12.69 14.81 -3.19
C GLY A 269 12.93 15.27 -1.75
N ARG A 270 11.89 15.68 -1.02
CA ARG A 270 12.01 16.34 0.30
C ARG A 270 12.30 15.40 1.45
N GLN A 271 12.25 14.08 1.20
CA GLN A 271 12.61 13.04 2.17
C GLN A 271 14.09 13.11 2.62
N HIS A 272 14.93 13.86 1.91
CA HIS A 272 16.36 14.03 2.20
C HIS A 272 16.66 15.24 3.11
N GLY A 273 15.75 15.58 4.04
CA GLY A 273 15.95 16.61 5.07
C GLY A 273 15.17 17.93 4.85
N GLU A 274 14.37 18.01 3.80
CA GLU A 274 13.63 19.24 3.46
C GLU A 274 12.17 19.23 3.93
N ALA A 275 11.67 18.11 4.43
CA ALA A 275 10.33 18.02 5.00
C ALA A 275 10.21 18.94 6.23
N ARG A 276 9.03 19.54 6.40
CA ARG A 276 8.68 20.40 7.53
C ARG A 276 7.38 19.89 8.14
N SER A 277 7.52 19.10 9.20
CA SER A 277 6.39 18.52 9.93
C SER A 277 6.00 19.43 11.09
N LEU A 278 4.71 19.74 11.23
CA LEU A 278 4.19 20.44 12.40
C LEU A 278 4.25 19.52 13.63
N LEU A 279 3.94 18.23 13.46
CA LEU A 279 4.08 17.23 14.51
C LEU A 279 5.54 17.13 14.97
N GLY A 280 6.47 17.08 14.02
CA GLY A 280 7.91 17.09 14.29
C GLY A 280 8.37 18.35 15.05
N GLN A 281 7.83 19.52 14.73
CA GLN A 281 8.13 20.77 15.45
C GLN A 281 7.64 20.73 16.90
N LEU A 282 6.44 20.20 17.15
CA LEU A 282 5.90 20.04 18.51
C LEU A 282 6.74 19.06 19.32
N ILE A 283 7.09 17.91 18.72
CA ILE A 283 7.97 16.92 19.35
C ILE A 283 9.34 17.53 19.66
N ALA A 284 9.93 18.29 18.74
CA ALA A 284 11.21 18.97 18.95
C ALA A 284 11.16 20.00 20.08
N ALA A 285 10.04 20.73 20.20
CA ALA A 285 9.86 21.78 21.20
C ALA A 285 9.64 21.24 22.62
N GLU A 286 8.89 20.15 22.77
CA GLU A 286 8.50 19.61 24.08
C GLU A 286 9.35 18.40 24.52
N GLY A 287 9.99 17.72 23.57
CA GLY A 287 10.64 16.43 23.75
C GLY A 287 9.65 15.26 23.60
N PRO A 288 10.07 14.10 23.05
CA PRO A 288 9.17 13.01 22.69
C PRO A 288 8.40 12.46 23.92
N ARG A 289 9.08 12.28 25.05
CA ARG A 289 8.46 11.76 26.29
C ARG A 289 7.30 12.64 26.76
N ARG A 290 7.51 13.95 26.84
CA ARG A 290 6.49 14.90 27.30
C ARG A 290 5.35 14.99 26.29
N PHE A 291 5.68 15.07 25.00
CA PHE A 291 4.67 15.15 23.94
C PHE A 291 3.71 13.95 24.01
N PHE A 292 4.23 12.71 24.03
CA PHE A 292 3.37 11.53 24.02
C PHE A 292 2.72 11.21 25.37
N ALA A 293 3.34 11.55 26.50
CA ALA A 293 2.80 11.25 27.83
C ALA A 293 1.79 12.29 28.35
N GLU A 294 1.97 13.56 28.00
CA GLU A 294 1.18 14.67 28.55
C GLU A 294 0.36 15.36 27.45
N ARG A 295 1.03 15.81 26.38
CA ARG A 295 0.38 16.70 25.40
C ARG A 295 -0.59 15.98 24.47
N LEU A 296 -0.21 14.81 23.96
CA LEU A 296 -1.07 14.06 23.04
C LEU A 296 -2.39 13.62 23.72
N PRO A 297 -2.40 13.10 24.96
CA PRO A 297 -3.65 12.80 25.67
C PRO A 297 -4.58 14.00 25.92
N GLU A 298 -4.06 15.23 25.93
CA GLU A 298 -4.92 16.45 25.98
C GLU A 298 -5.68 16.69 24.67
N LEU A 299 -5.23 16.09 23.55
CA LEU A 299 -5.72 16.36 22.21
C LEU A 299 -6.56 15.22 21.61
N CYS A 300 -6.44 14.00 22.11
CA CYS A 300 -7.13 12.85 21.56
C CYS A 300 -7.13 11.65 22.52
N ASP A 301 -8.09 10.75 22.32
CA ASP A 301 -8.24 9.44 22.97
C ASP A 301 -7.56 8.30 22.20
N ALA A 302 -7.12 8.54 20.95
CA ALA A 302 -6.29 7.63 20.14
C ALA A 302 -5.59 8.42 19.02
N ALA A 303 -4.46 7.90 18.53
CA ALA A 303 -3.73 8.52 17.43
C ALA A 303 -3.26 7.52 16.37
N PHE A 304 -3.41 7.89 15.10
CA PHE A 304 -2.85 7.20 13.92
C PHE A 304 -1.85 8.14 13.24
N ILE A 305 -0.57 7.78 13.29
CA ILE A 305 0.53 8.68 12.91
C ILE A 305 1.41 8.03 11.85
N ASP A 306 1.40 8.60 10.66
CA ASP A 306 2.48 8.41 9.70
C ASP A 306 3.71 9.21 10.16
N LEU A 307 4.68 8.52 10.73
CA LEU A 307 5.79 9.15 11.46
C LEU A 307 6.86 9.73 10.52
N ARG A 308 6.83 9.39 9.23
CA ARG A 308 7.94 9.71 8.30
C ARG A 308 8.21 11.21 8.15
N PRO A 309 7.21 12.11 8.04
CA PRO A 309 7.46 13.55 7.99
C PRO A 309 8.15 14.08 9.26
N ALA A 310 7.72 13.61 10.43
CA ALA A 310 8.30 14.00 11.72
C ALA A 310 9.74 13.52 11.84
N MET A 311 10.04 12.29 11.41
CA MET A 311 11.41 11.76 11.37
C MET A 311 12.33 12.63 10.53
N VAL A 312 11.93 12.98 9.31
CA VAL A 312 12.73 13.84 8.42
C VAL A 312 12.93 15.22 9.03
N HIS A 313 11.89 15.80 9.65
CA HIS A 313 11.99 17.08 10.33
C HIS A 313 13.00 17.07 11.49
N LEU A 314 13.02 15.97 12.26
CA LEU A 314 13.92 15.77 13.40
C LEU A 314 15.35 15.39 12.97
N GLY A 315 15.63 15.26 11.67
CA GLY A 315 16.93 14.83 11.16
C GLY A 315 17.22 13.34 11.38
N LEU A 316 16.17 12.53 11.59
CA LEU A 316 16.29 11.09 11.76
C LEU A 316 16.31 10.41 10.38
N HIS A 317 17.42 9.73 10.09
CA HIS A 317 17.63 8.99 8.85
C HIS A 317 17.64 7.49 9.13
N ALA A 318 16.46 6.96 9.45
CA ALA A 318 16.31 5.54 9.76
C ALA A 318 16.25 4.70 8.49
N GLU A 319 17.00 3.59 8.50
CA GLU A 319 16.97 2.55 7.47
C GLU A 319 15.62 1.81 7.45
N ARG A 320 15.42 0.95 6.45
CA ARG A 320 14.15 0.22 6.29
C ARG A 320 13.82 -0.66 7.50
N HIS A 321 14.80 -1.39 8.04
CA HIS A 321 14.59 -2.28 9.18
C HIS A 321 14.10 -1.51 10.41
N ASP A 322 14.74 -0.38 10.71
CA ASP A 322 14.37 0.52 11.80
C ASP A 322 12.97 1.10 11.61
N ARG A 323 12.64 1.49 10.37
CA ARG A 323 11.31 1.99 10.02
C ARG A 323 10.23 0.94 10.24
N PHE A 324 10.48 -0.31 9.84
CA PHE A 324 9.56 -1.43 10.06
C PHE A 324 9.42 -1.78 11.55
N ALA A 325 10.51 -1.79 12.30
CA ALA A 325 10.47 -2.00 13.74
C ALA A 325 9.71 -0.88 14.46
N ALA A 326 9.90 0.37 14.04
CA ALA A 326 9.17 1.54 14.56
C ALA A 326 7.67 1.47 14.30
N ASP A 327 7.25 1.06 13.11
CA ASP A 327 5.82 0.90 12.77
C ASP A 327 5.13 -0.15 13.67
N LEU A 328 5.88 -1.16 14.11
CA LEU A 328 5.40 -2.22 15.01
C LEU A 328 5.58 -1.89 16.50
N GLY A 329 6.30 -0.81 16.84
CA GLY A 329 6.65 -0.51 18.23
C GLY A 329 7.72 -1.43 18.84
N LEU A 330 8.51 -2.13 18.02
CA LEU A 330 9.57 -3.05 18.45
C LEU A 330 10.85 -2.30 18.79
N THR A 331 10.86 -1.58 19.91
CA THR A 331 11.96 -0.67 20.29
C THR A 331 13.32 -1.36 20.44
N GLY A 332 13.32 -2.65 20.83
CA GLY A 332 14.54 -3.46 20.93
C GLY A 332 15.22 -3.76 19.60
N ASP A 333 14.48 -3.66 18.49
CA ASP A 333 14.96 -3.95 17.14
C ASP A 333 15.31 -2.69 16.33
N ILE A 334 15.13 -1.50 16.92
CA ILE A 334 15.49 -0.22 16.32
C ILE A 334 16.95 0.09 16.69
N GLU A 335 17.80 0.38 15.72
CA GLU A 335 19.21 0.73 15.90
C GLU A 335 19.40 2.24 16.15
N ASP A 336 18.72 3.10 15.39
CA ASP A 336 18.79 4.56 15.55
C ASP A 336 18.27 5.00 16.94
N PRO A 337 19.11 5.63 17.77
CA PRO A 337 18.74 5.96 19.14
C PRO A 337 17.66 7.03 19.24
N GLY A 338 17.60 7.98 18.30
CA GLY A 338 16.58 9.03 18.29
C GLY A 338 15.21 8.49 17.91
N LEU A 339 15.15 7.61 16.92
CA LEU A 339 13.93 6.88 16.56
C LEU A 339 13.49 5.93 17.68
N ARG A 340 14.44 5.24 18.33
CA ARG A 340 14.13 4.37 19.47
C ARG A 340 13.47 5.16 20.60
N GLU A 341 14.04 6.30 20.99
CA GLU A 341 13.44 7.17 22.02
C GLU A 341 12.04 7.64 21.63
N LEU A 342 11.86 8.02 20.36
CA LEU A 342 10.57 8.47 19.83
C LEU A 342 9.50 7.38 19.92
N VAL A 343 9.83 6.16 19.52
CA VAL A 343 8.92 5.01 19.53
C VAL A 343 8.64 4.52 20.95
N GLU A 344 9.64 4.53 21.84
CA GLU A 344 9.45 4.25 23.27
C GLU A 344 8.46 5.24 23.90
N ALA A 345 8.60 6.53 23.60
CA ALA A 345 7.69 7.55 24.10
C ALA A 345 6.26 7.35 23.58
N ALA A 346 6.10 7.07 22.29
CA ALA A 346 4.79 6.78 21.70
C ALA A 346 4.14 5.52 22.31
N ALA A 347 4.93 4.46 22.50
CA ALA A 347 4.46 3.21 23.10
C ALA A 347 4.04 3.37 24.58
N ALA A 348 4.66 4.31 25.30
CA ALA A 348 4.36 4.62 26.70
C ALA A 348 3.20 5.63 26.87
N SER A 349 2.57 6.09 25.77
CA SER A 349 1.47 7.05 25.84
C SER A 349 0.27 6.47 26.62
N PRO A 350 -0.42 7.27 27.45
CA PRO A 350 -1.66 6.86 28.12
C PRO A 350 -2.81 6.52 27.16
N VAL A 351 -2.76 7.04 25.93
CA VAL A 351 -3.73 6.77 24.87
C VAL A 351 -3.09 5.88 23.80
N PRO A 352 -3.85 5.01 23.11
CA PRO A 352 -3.29 4.15 22.09
C PRO A 352 -2.76 4.97 20.89
N VAL A 353 -1.47 4.80 20.59
CA VAL A 353 -0.79 5.41 19.44
C VAL A 353 -0.36 4.32 18.46
N VAL A 354 -0.91 4.36 17.26
CA VAL A 354 -0.50 3.50 16.14
C VAL A 354 0.45 4.30 15.25
N LEU A 355 1.66 3.77 15.07
CA LEU A 355 2.69 4.34 14.20
C LEU A 355 2.72 3.58 12.87
N GLY A 356 3.10 4.25 11.79
CA GLY A 356 3.21 3.62 10.49
C GLY A 356 3.72 4.53 9.39
N GLY A 357 3.54 4.08 8.16
CA GLY A 357 3.77 4.85 6.94
C GLY A 357 2.50 5.51 6.39
N HIS A 358 2.55 5.88 5.11
CA HIS A 358 1.44 6.53 4.40
C HIS A 358 0.15 5.69 4.37
N THR A 359 0.29 4.37 4.24
CA THR A 359 -0.83 3.42 4.20
C THR A 359 -1.67 3.48 5.47
N LEU A 360 -1.03 3.65 6.63
CA LEU A 360 -1.70 3.78 7.93
C LEU A 360 -2.74 4.90 7.95
N VAL A 361 -2.40 6.05 7.35
CA VAL A 361 -3.26 7.26 7.29
C VAL A 361 -3.97 7.39 5.94
N SER A 362 -4.13 6.27 5.24
CA SER A 362 -4.89 6.16 4.00
C SER A 362 -5.69 4.85 3.96
N GLY A 363 -5.27 3.84 3.19
CA GLY A 363 -6.02 2.60 3.01
C GLY A 363 -6.28 1.82 4.31
N VAL A 364 -5.28 1.69 5.17
CA VAL A 364 -5.41 0.98 6.45
C VAL A 364 -6.42 1.66 7.37
N LEU A 365 -6.44 3.00 7.40
CA LEU A 365 -7.37 3.76 8.21
C LEU A 365 -8.83 3.43 7.86
N LEU A 366 -9.14 3.36 6.57
CA LEU A 366 -10.46 3.00 6.06
C LEU A 366 -10.80 1.55 6.42
N LEU A 367 -9.84 0.64 6.27
CA LEU A 367 -10.00 -0.78 6.59
C LEU A 367 -10.34 -0.98 8.08
N VAL A 368 -9.58 -0.37 8.99
CA VAL A 368 -9.80 -0.56 10.43
C VAL A 368 -11.03 0.18 10.95
N ASN A 369 -11.43 1.28 10.30
CA ASN A 369 -12.69 1.94 10.62
C ASN A 369 -13.90 1.05 10.25
N GLN A 370 -13.90 0.46 9.05
CA GLN A 370 -14.95 -0.48 8.66
C GLN A 370 -15.03 -1.65 9.63
N TRP A 371 -13.88 -2.24 9.97
CA TRP A 371 -13.81 -3.32 10.97
C TRP A 371 -14.37 -2.89 12.34
N ALA A 372 -14.07 -1.67 12.80
CA ALA A 372 -14.58 -1.19 14.09
C ALA A 372 -16.11 -1.10 14.10
N TRP A 373 -16.73 -0.69 13.00
CA TRP A 373 -18.19 -0.71 12.84
C TRP A 373 -18.75 -2.13 12.81
N ASP A 374 -18.12 -3.03 12.04
CA ASP A 374 -18.54 -4.43 11.97
C ASP A 374 -18.53 -5.08 13.37
N GLU A 375 -17.50 -4.81 14.17
CA GLU A 375 -17.41 -5.28 15.56
C GLU A 375 -18.42 -4.60 16.49
N TYR A 376 -18.67 -3.30 16.30
CA TYR A 376 -19.69 -2.56 17.05
C TYR A 376 -21.10 -3.13 16.82
N ASP A 377 -21.41 -3.51 15.57
CA ASP A 377 -22.69 -4.09 15.17
C ASP A 377 -22.81 -5.55 15.63
N ARG A 378 -21.74 -6.34 15.49
CA ARG A 378 -21.67 -7.71 16.01
C ARG A 378 -21.91 -7.76 17.52
N ALA A 379 -21.29 -6.85 18.28
CA ALA A 379 -21.49 -6.74 19.73
C ALA A 379 -22.94 -6.40 20.13
N ARG A 380 -23.75 -5.86 19.21
CA ARG A 380 -25.16 -5.51 19.40
C ARG A 380 -26.14 -6.49 18.74
N GLY A 381 -25.64 -7.54 18.08
CA GLY A 381 -26.47 -8.51 17.37
C GLY A 381 -27.17 -7.91 16.14
N LEU A 382 -26.54 -6.95 15.48
CA LEU A 382 -27.04 -6.30 14.26
C LEU A 382 -26.51 -6.94 12.96
N MET A 383 -25.55 -7.87 13.09
CA MET A 383 -25.05 -8.79 12.06
C MET A 383 -25.46 -10.21 12.42
#